data_AF-A0A285RS24-F1
#
_entry.id   AF-A0A285RS24-F1
#
_cell.length_a   1.000
_cell.length_b   1.000
_cell.length_c   1.000
_cell.angle_alpha   90.00
_cell.angle_beta   90.00
_cell.angle_gamma   90.00
#
_symmetry.space_group_name_H-M   'P 1'
#
loop_
_entity.id
_entity.type
_entity.pdbx_description
1 polymer ?
#
loop_
_entity_poly.entity_id
_entity_poly.type
_entity_poly.pdbx_seq_one_letter_code
_entity_poly.pdbx_strand_id
1 'polypeptide(L)' 'METYIIELFDGKKRVGKEKIRTDDYDDVLKRVAEIVAKTDYRVEIWDSVAYMHRNKDACR' A
#
# COMPACT_ATOMS: atom_id res chain seq x y z
N MET A 1 -11.83 3.96 12.27
CA MET A 1 -11.20 4.40 11.01
C MET A 1 -9.72 4.06 11.04
N GLU A 2 -9.31 3.19 10.13
CA GLU A 2 -7.95 2.69 10.03
C GLU A 2 -7.23 3.36 8.87
N THR A 3 -5.89 3.35 8.90
CA THR A 3 -5.07 3.88 7.82
C THR A 3 -4.27 2.75 7.19
N TYR A 4 -4.44 2.59 5.89
CA TYR A 4 -3.71 1.64 5.05
C TYR A 4 -2.80 2.38 4.09
N ILE A 5 -1.70 1.73 3.74
CA ILE A 5 -0.67 2.23 2.85
C ILE A 5 -0.51 1.21 1.73
N ILE A 6 -0.73 1.67 0.51
CA ILE A 6 -0.55 0.88 -0.71
C ILE A 6 0.76 1.35 -1.35
N GLU A 7 1.74 0.47 -1.47
CA GLU A 7 2.97 0.72 -2.22
C GLU A 7 2.93 0.00 -3.57
N LEU A 8 3.36 0.70 -4.62
CA LEU A 8 3.42 0.19 -5.99
C LEU A 8 4.87 -0.03 -6.40
N PHE A 9 5.14 -1.20 -6.97
CA PHE A 9 6.47 -1.60 -7.40
C PHE A 9 6.49 -2.00 -8.87
N ASP A 10 7.38 -1.35 -9.62
CA ASP A 10 7.78 -1.76 -10.96
C ASP A 10 9.05 -2.62 -10.82
N GLY A 11 8.86 -3.93 -10.85
CA GLY A 11 9.90 -4.90 -10.53
C GLY A 11 10.45 -4.70 -9.10
N LYS A 12 11.71 -4.25 -8.99
CA LYS A 12 12.38 -4.02 -7.69
C LYS A 12 12.28 -2.59 -7.18
N LYS A 13 11.77 -1.65 -7.99
CA LYS A 13 11.74 -0.22 -7.66
C LYS A 13 10.34 0.18 -7.19
N ARG A 14 10.25 0.85 -6.04
CA ARG A 14 9.00 1.51 -5.62
C ARG A 14 8.74 2.70 -6.52
N VAL A 15 7.59 2.70 -7.19
CA VAL A 15 7.17 3.77 -8.13
C VAL A 15 6.00 4.59 -7.59
N GLY A 16 5.26 4.08 -6.61
CA GLY A 16 4.11 4.80 -6.05
C GLY A 16 3.85 4.46 -4.59
N LYS A 17 3.17 5.38 -3.91
CA LYS A 17 2.68 5.19 -2.54
C LYS A 17 1.38 5.96 -2.37
N GLU A 18 0.32 5.26 -1.99
CA GLU A 18 -1.00 5.82 -1.69
C GLU A 18 -1.35 5.55 -0.22
N LYS A 19 -2.04 6.50 0.42
CA LYS A 19 -2.56 6.34 1.79
C LYS A 19 -4.08 6.39 1.74
N ILE A 20 -4.72 5.37 2.30
CA ILE A 20 -6.18 5.27 2.36
C ILE A 20 -6.59 5.29 3.83
N ARG A 21 -7.58 6.12 4.14
CA ARG A 21 -8.26 6.12 5.44
C ARG A 21 -9.68 5.62 5.21
N THR A 22 -10.02 4.50 5.81
CA THR A 22 -11.33 3.89 5.68
C THR A 22 -11.68 3.10 6.95
N ASP A 23 -12.97 2.89 7.16
CA ASP A 23 -13.51 1.98 8.17
C ASP A 23 -13.79 0.58 7.58
N ASP A 24 -13.68 0.43 6.25
CA ASP A 24 -13.95 -0.81 5.53
C ASP A 24 -12.76 -1.24 4.67
N TYR A 25 -12.24 -2.43 4.94
CA TYR A 25 -11.12 -3.00 4.19
C TYR A 25 -11.48 -3.29 2.73
N ASP A 26 -12.76 -3.48 2.40
CA ASP A 26 -13.21 -3.70 1.01
C ASP A 26 -12.90 -2.49 0.12
N ASP A 27 -12.88 -1.27 0.67
CA ASP A 27 -12.48 -0.08 -0.09
C ASP A 27 -10.99 -0.12 -0.49
N VAL A 28 -10.15 -0.67 0.38
CA VAL A 28 -8.73 -0.90 0.08
C VAL A 28 -8.60 -1.92 -1.04
N LEU A 29 -9.35 -3.03 -0.98
CA LEU A 29 -9.32 -4.08 -1.99
C LEU A 29 -9.84 -3.61 -3.36
N LYS A 30 -10.94 -2.85 -3.40
CA LYS A 30 -11.44 -2.22 -4.63
C LYS A 30 -10.38 -1.34 -5.26
N ARG A 31 -9.71 -0.51 -4.45
CA ARG A 31 -8.66 0.38 -4.95
C ARG A 31 -7.46 -0.38 -5.51
N VAL A 32 -7.06 -1.47 -4.86
CA VAL A 32 -5.99 -2.35 -5.34
C VAL A 32 -6.39 -3.02 -6.66
N ALA A 33 -7.63 -3.51 -6.77
CA ALA A 33 -8.15 -4.11 -8.00
C ALA A 33 -8.13 -3.12 -9.18
N GLU A 34 -8.50 -1.84 -8.96
CA GLU A 34 -8.40 -0.80 -9.99
C GLU A 34 -6.97 -0.57 -10.47
N ILE A 35 -5.99 -0.63 -9.56
CA ILE A 35 -4.58 -0.40 -9.89
C ILE A 35 -4.06 -1.58 -10.71
N VAL A 36 -4.26 -2.81 -10.22
CA VAL A 36 -3.83 -4.04 -10.91
C VAL A 36 -4.51 -4.21 -12.27
N ALA A 37 -5.75 -3.74 -12.43
CA ALA A 37 -6.43 -3.74 -13.73
C ALA A 37 -5.82 -2.75 -14.74
N LYS A 38 -5.07 -1.75 -14.28
CA LYS A 38 -4.49 -0.69 -15.13
C LYS A 38 -2.98 -0.82 -15.29
N THR A 39 -2.30 -1.58 -14.42
CA THR A 39 -0.84 -1.69 -14.39
C THR A 39 -0.38 -3.09 -14.04
N ASP A 40 0.79 -3.49 -14.54
CA ASP A 40 1.46 -4.74 -14.16
C ASP A 40 2.29 -4.60 -12.86
N TYR A 41 1.98 -3.60 -12.03
CA TYR A 41 2.76 -3.33 -10.83
C TYR A 41 2.43 -4.33 -9.73
N ARG A 42 3.48 -4.76 -9.01
CA ARG A 42 3.30 -5.46 -7.75
C ARG A 42 2.79 -4.45 -6.72
N VAL A 43 1.71 -4.82 -6.05
CA VAL A 43 1.08 -4.03 -4.99
C VAL A 43 1.39 -4.64 -3.64
N GLU A 44 1.82 -3.82 -2.68
CA GLU A 44 1.94 -4.21 -1.27
C GLU A 44 0.99 -3.35 -0.43
N ILE A 45 0.20 -3.99 0.43
CA ILE A 45 -0.74 -3.34 1.34
C ILE A 45 -0.20 -3.48 2.76
N TRP A 46 -0.17 -2.37 3.48
CA TRP A 46 0.29 -2.31 4.86
C TRP A 46 -0.74 -1.57 5.70
N ASP A 47 -1.09 -2.09 6.87
CA ASP A 47 -1.68 -1.24 7.89
C ASP A 47 -0.63 -0.24 8.41
N SER A 48 -1.09 0.90 8.94
CA SER A 48 -0.19 1.98 9.38
C SER A 48 0.80 1.56 10.48
N VAL A 49 0.45 0.58 11.32
CA VAL A 49 1.31 0.10 12.40
C VAL A 49 2.42 -0.78 11.83
N ALA A 50 2.07 -1.76 11.00
CA ALA A 50 3.05 -2.60 10.30
C ALA A 50 3.99 -1.77 9.43
N TYR A 51 3.46 -0.76 8.73
CA TYR A 51 4.27 0.15 7.93
C TYR A 51 5.28 0.93 8.77
N MET A 52 4.86 1.45 9.92
CA MET A 52 5.77 2.16 10.83
C MET A 52 6.88 1.24 11.36
N HIS A 53 6.55 0.01 11.76
CA HIS A 53 7.55 -0.95 12.24
C HIS A 53 8.55 -1.32 11.15
N ARG A 54 8.10 -1.61 9.93
CA ARG A 54 8.99 -1.90 8.79
C ARG A 54 9.94 -0.75 8.46
N ASN A 55 9.43 0.49 8.47
CA ASN A 55 10.24 1.67 8.16
C ASN A 55 11.12 2.13 9.33
N LYS A 56 10.87 1.64 10.55
CA LYS A 56 11.71 1.96 11.71
C LYS A 56 13.13 1.39 11.56
N ASP A 57 13.26 0.24 10.90
CA ASP A 57 14.55 -0.38 10.56
C ASP A 57 15.23 0.28 9.35
N ALA A 58 14.48 0.96 8.48
CA ALA A 58 15.03 1.67 7.32
C ALA A 58 15.65 3.05 7.66
N CYS A 59 15.55 3.50 8.92
CA CYS A 59 16.04 4.79 9.39
C CYS A 59 17.25 4.69 10.35
N ARG A 60 18.00 3.58 10.34
CA ARG A 60 19.24 3.44 11.12
C ARG A 60 20.48 3.35 10.24
#